data_AF-A0A7X9GBP8-F1
#
_entry.id   AF-A0A7X9GBP8-F1
#
_cell.length_a   1.000
_cell.length_b   1.000
_cell.length_c   1.000
_cell.angle_alpha   90.00
_cell.angle_beta   90.00
_cell.angle_gamma   90.00
#
_symmetry.space_group_name_H-M   'P 1'
#
loop_
_entity.id
_entity.type
_entity.pdbx_description
1 polymer ?
#
loop_
_entity_poly.entity_id
_entity_poly.type
_entity_poly.pdbx_seq_one_letter_code
_entity_poly.pdbx_strand_id
1 'polypeptide(L)'
;MKLEEYEKAIESLKVSLSKNPEQFESNYNIGLCYVSITNNMLNEANMIADNREYEIARDKAFEEMRKALPYLLEAEKINPTNVTTLEFLREIYLKLKMMPEFEEYKAKV
;
A
#
# COMPACT_ATOMS: atom_id res chain seq x y z
N MET A 1 -9.91 -10.66 4.35
CA MET A 1 -8.87 -11.66 4.62
C MET A 1 -8.21 -11.32 5.95
N LYS A 2 -7.66 -12.30 6.65
CA LYS A 2 -6.91 -12.09 7.91
C LYS A 2 -5.48 -11.66 7.61
N LEU A 3 -4.80 -11.02 8.55
CA LEU A 3 -3.40 -10.55 8.40
C LEU A 3 -2.46 -11.65 7.84
N GLU A 4 -2.51 -12.84 8.42
CA GLU A 4 -1.71 -14.00 7.99
C GLU A 4 -1.98 -14.42 6.53
N GLU A 5 -3.20 -14.23 6.03
CA GLU A 5 -3.55 -14.55 4.65
C GLU A 5 -2.90 -13.55 3.67
N TYR A 6 -2.82 -12.27 4.06
CA TYR A 6 -2.13 -11.25 3.27
C TYR A 6 -0.61 -11.48 3.23
N GLU A 7 0.00 -11.86 4.35
CA GLU A 7 1.43 -12.17 4.40
C GLU A 7 1.79 -13.36 3.49
N LYS A 8 1.02 -14.46 3.58
CA LYS A 8 1.17 -15.62 2.69
C LYS A 8 0.93 -15.27 1.22
N ALA A 9 -0.02 -14.37 0.94
CA ALA A 9 -0.28 -13.88 -0.41
C ALA A 9 0.94 -13.09 -0.93
N ILE A 10 1.49 -12.17 -0.13
CA ILE A 10 2.69 -11.40 -0.48
C ILE A 10 3.87 -12.32 -0.78
N GLU A 11 4.11 -13.34 0.05
CA GLU A 11 5.17 -14.33 -0.20
C GLU A 11 4.98 -15.06 -1.53
N SER A 12 3.77 -15.55 -1.79
CA SER A 12 3.43 -16.25 -3.04
C SER A 12 3.60 -15.35 -4.26
N LEU A 13 3.17 -14.09 -4.17
CA LEU A 13 3.30 -13.09 -5.24
C LEU A 13 4.76 -12.69 -5.48
N LYS A 14 5.59 -12.61 -4.43
CA LYS A 14 7.04 -12.40 -4.57
C LYS A 14 7.73 -13.55 -5.30
N VAL A 15 7.30 -14.79 -5.07
CA VAL A 15 7.75 -15.96 -5.84
C VAL A 15 7.28 -15.88 -7.29
N SER A 16 6.09 -15.30 -7.57
CA SER A 16 5.66 -15.03 -8.94
C SER A 16 6.58 -13.99 -9.61
N LEU A 17 6.88 -12.89 -8.92
CA LEU A 17 7.77 -11.83 -9.41
C LEU A 17 9.20 -12.32 -9.69
N SER A 18 9.71 -13.30 -8.95
CA SER A 18 11.03 -13.87 -9.26
C SER A 18 11.05 -14.65 -10.58
N LYS A 19 9.89 -15.09 -11.08
CA LYS A 19 9.74 -15.78 -12.37
C LYS A 19 9.41 -14.80 -13.50
N ASN A 20 8.61 -13.78 -13.21
CA ASN A 20 8.29 -12.70 -14.15
C ASN A 20 8.31 -11.35 -13.42
N PRO A 21 9.44 -10.63 -13.44
CA PRO A 21 9.58 -9.37 -12.69
C PRO A 21 8.68 -8.23 -13.18
N GLU A 22 8.27 -8.27 -14.45
CA GLU A 22 7.54 -7.18 -15.12
C GLU A 22 6.03 -7.44 -15.21
N GLN A 23 5.49 -8.34 -14.38
CA GLN A 23 4.04 -8.56 -14.35
C GLN A 23 3.31 -7.52 -13.52
N PHE A 24 2.27 -6.93 -14.11
CA PHE A 24 1.43 -5.94 -13.44
C PHE A 24 0.72 -6.54 -12.22
N GLU A 25 0.13 -7.72 -12.37
CA GLU A 25 -0.80 -8.31 -11.40
C GLU A 25 -0.14 -8.59 -10.06
N SER A 26 1.11 -9.09 -10.05
CA SER A 26 1.79 -9.37 -8.77
C SER A 26 2.20 -8.10 -8.05
N ASN A 27 2.73 -7.12 -8.78
CA ASN A 27 3.05 -5.81 -8.22
C ASN A 27 1.79 -5.13 -7.65
N TYR A 28 0.72 -5.08 -8.43
CA TYR A 28 -0.56 -4.51 -8.02
C TYR A 28 -1.14 -5.23 -6.79
N ASN A 29 -1.21 -6.56 -6.80
CA ASN A 29 -1.80 -7.34 -5.70
C ASN A 29 -0.97 -7.28 -4.41
N ILE A 30 0.36 -7.20 -4.49
CA ILE A 30 1.21 -6.96 -3.30
C ILE A 30 0.88 -5.59 -2.71
N GLY A 31 0.76 -4.55 -3.55
CA GLY A 31 0.30 -3.22 -3.13
C GLY A 31 -1.03 -3.26 -2.37
N LEU A 32 -2.03 -3.94 -2.93
CA LEU A 32 -3.34 -4.14 -2.29
C LEU A 32 -3.26 -4.87 -0.95
N CYS A 33 -2.38 -5.87 -0.83
CA CYS A 33 -2.17 -6.58 0.43
C CYS A 33 -1.65 -5.63 1.51
N TYR A 34 -0.62 -4.83 1.22
CA TYR A 34 -0.09 -3.85 2.18
C TYR A 34 -1.11 -2.76 2.55
N VAL A 35 -1.92 -2.29 1.60
CA VAL A 35 -3.03 -1.36 1.88
C VAL A 35 -4.05 -2.01 2.82
N SER A 36 -4.40 -3.27 2.59
CA SER A 36 -5.34 -4.00 3.44
C SER A 36 -4.79 -4.23 4.86
N ILE A 37 -3.52 -4.61 4.98
CA ILE A 37 -2.81 -4.75 6.26
C ILE A 37 -2.84 -3.42 7.02
N THR A 38 -2.47 -2.33 6.34
CA THR A 38 -2.49 -0.98 6.91
C THR A 38 -3.87 -0.60 7.43
N ASN A 39 -4.93 -0.83 6.64
CA ASN A 39 -6.29 -0.50 7.04
C ASN A 39 -6.73 -1.29 8.28
N ASN A 40 -6.35 -2.56 8.39
CA ASN A 40 -6.60 -3.35 9.60
C ASN A 40 -5.87 -2.76 10.81
N MET A 41 -4.59 -2.43 10.67
CA MET A 41 -3.80 -1.81 11.75
C MET A 41 -4.34 -0.45 12.17
N LEU A 42 -4.83 0.37 11.23
CA LEU A 42 -5.46 1.66 11.54
C LEU A 42 -6.79 1.46 12.27
N ASN A 43 -7.59 0.46 11.89
CA ASN A 43 -8.82 0.12 12.60
C ASN A 43 -8.53 -0.31 14.03
N GLU A 44 -7.47 -1.10 14.25
CA GLU A 44 -6.99 -1.47 15.58
C GLU A 44 -6.50 -0.25 16.37
N ALA A 45 -5.69 0.61 15.76
CA ALA A 45 -5.21 1.85 16.37
C ALA A 45 -6.38 2.73 16.82
N ASN A 46 -7.42 2.89 16.00
CA ASN A 46 -8.59 3.71 16.33
C ASN A 46 -9.39 3.22 17.55
N MET A 47 -9.16 1.99 18.02
CA MET A 47 -9.76 1.47 19.25
C MET A 47 -8.96 1.83 20.53
N ILE A 48 -7.75 2.38 20.37
CA ILE A 48 -6.88 2.77 21.48
C ILE A 48 -7.33 4.12 22.04
N ALA A 49 -7.69 4.15 23.31
CA ALA A 49 -8.16 5.37 23.98
C ALA A 49 -7.03 6.33 24.36
N ASP A 50 -5.83 5.81 24.64
CA ASP A 50 -4.67 6.63 24.95
C ASP A 50 -4.10 7.24 23.66
N ASN A 51 -4.04 8.58 23.60
CA ASN A 51 -3.60 9.30 22.41
C ASN A 51 -2.16 8.96 22.00
N ARG A 52 -1.25 8.73 22.96
CA ARG A 52 0.16 8.45 22.66
C ARG A 52 0.29 7.04 22.09
N GLU A 53 -0.40 6.06 22.69
CA GLU A 53 -0.43 4.69 22.17
C GLU A 53 -1.10 4.62 20.79
N TYR A 54 -2.17 5.39 20.58
CA TYR A 54 -2.80 5.57 19.27
C TYR A 54 -1.81 6.07 18.22
N GLU A 55 -1.07 7.14 18.52
CA GLU A 55 -0.09 7.69 17.58
C GLU A 55 1.00 6.69 17.23
N ILE A 56 1.52 5.95 18.22
CA ILE A 56 2.51 4.88 17.99
C ILE A 56 1.94 3.78 17.09
N ALA A 57 0.70 3.33 17.33
CA ALA A 57 0.07 2.29 16.52
C ALA A 57 -0.23 2.78 15.08
N ARG A 58 -0.70 4.02 14.94
CA ARG A 58 -0.94 4.67 13.64
C ARG A 58 0.35 4.78 12.83
N ASP A 59 1.44 5.21 13.46
CA ASP A 59 2.70 5.40 12.77
C ASP A 59 3.28 4.06 12.29
N LYS A 60 3.13 2.98 13.07
CA LYS A 60 3.43 1.60 12.61
C LYS A 60 2.58 1.18 11.41
N ALA A 61 1.29 1.52 11.40
CA ALA A 61 0.44 1.24 10.23
C ALA A 61 0.94 1.99 8.99
N PHE A 62 1.40 3.23 9.14
CA PHE A 62 1.98 4.00 8.04
C PHE A 62 3.34 3.47 7.57
N GLU A 63 4.14 2.85 8.44
CA GLU A 63 5.33 2.11 8.03
C GLU A 63 4.99 0.91 7.14
N GLU A 64 3.93 0.15 7.46
CA GLU A 64 3.45 -0.93 6.58
C GLU A 64 2.91 -0.39 5.25
N MET A 65 2.18 0.73 5.28
CA MET A 65 1.67 1.36 4.07
C MET A 65 2.76 1.79 3.10
N ARG A 66 3.91 2.27 3.61
CA ARG A 66 5.07 2.62 2.78
C ARG A 66 5.59 1.44 1.96
N LYS A 67 5.42 0.20 2.44
CA LYS A 67 5.83 -1.00 1.69
C LYS A 67 4.99 -1.23 0.44
N ALA A 68 3.79 -0.65 0.33
CA ALA A 68 2.98 -0.72 -0.89
C ALA A 68 3.57 0.10 -2.05
N LEU A 69 4.25 1.22 -1.76
CA LEU A 69 4.76 2.17 -2.76
C LEU A 69 5.63 1.53 -3.85
N PRO A 70 6.72 0.80 -3.54
CA PRO A 70 7.58 0.25 -4.60
C PRO A 70 6.83 -0.69 -5.56
N TYR A 71 5.86 -1.44 -5.06
CA TYR A 71 5.08 -2.36 -5.89
C TYR A 71 4.04 -1.63 -6.74
N LEU A 72 3.34 -0.65 -6.18
CA LEU A 72 2.37 0.13 -6.95
C LEU A 72 3.04 1.04 -7.99
N LEU A 73 4.23 1.57 -7.69
CA LEU A 73 5.04 2.32 -8.65
C LEU A 73 5.52 1.44 -9.82
N GLU A 74 5.94 0.20 -9.55
CA GLU A 74 6.28 -0.73 -10.63
C GLU A 74 5.02 -1.12 -11.43
N ALA A 75 3.87 -1.29 -10.77
CA ALA A 75 2.60 -1.54 -11.45
C ALA A 75 2.19 -0.36 -12.36
N GLU A 76 2.33 0.89 -11.91
CA GLU A 76 2.11 2.09 -12.75
C GLU A 76 3.08 2.12 -13.92
N LYS A 77 4.36 1.83 -13.69
CA LYS A 77 5.36 1.79 -14.77
C LYS A 77 4.99 0.78 -15.86
N ILE A 78 4.45 -0.38 -15.48
CA ILE A 78 4.00 -1.43 -16.41
C ILE A 78 2.69 -1.04 -17.11
N ASN A 79 1.73 -0.46 -16.37
CA ASN A 79 0.46 -0.01 -16.91
C ASN A 79 0.11 1.41 -16.40
N PRO A 80 0.63 2.45 -17.07
CA PRO A 80 0.50 3.84 -16.60
C PRO A 80 -0.91 4.40 -16.75
N THR A 81 -1.78 3.70 -17.50
CA THR A 81 -3.19 4.08 -17.69
C THR A 81 -4.15 3.43 -16.70
N ASN A 82 -3.64 2.58 -15.79
CA ASN A 82 -4.48 1.98 -14.76
C ASN A 82 -4.86 3.01 -13.70
N VAL A 83 -6.05 3.60 -13.85
CA VAL A 83 -6.60 4.62 -12.94
C VAL A 83 -6.61 4.14 -11.49
N THR A 84 -6.95 2.87 -11.25
CA THR A 84 -7.01 2.33 -9.89
C THR A 84 -5.64 2.31 -9.21
N THR A 85 -4.56 1.96 -9.92
CA THR A 85 -3.19 2.07 -9.39
C THR A 85 -2.83 3.52 -9.06
N LEU A 86 -3.19 4.47 -9.93
CA LEU A 86 -2.95 5.89 -9.70
C LEU A 86 -3.73 6.43 -8.49
N GLU A 87 -4.98 5.98 -8.30
CA GLU A 87 -5.80 6.31 -7.14
C GLU A 87 -5.19 5.79 -5.84
N PHE A 88 -4.73 4.55 -5.80
CA PHE A 88 -4.05 4.00 -4.62
C PHE A 88 -2.77 4.76 -4.29
N LEU A 89 -1.94 5.08 -5.28
CA LEU A 89 -0.73 5.88 -5.08
C LEU A 89 -1.07 7.26 -4.52
N ARG A 90 -2.06 7.95 -5.11
CA ARG A 90 -2.55 9.25 -4.62
C ARG A 90 -2.98 9.16 -3.14
N GLU A 91 -3.79 8.17 -2.79
CA GLU A 91 -4.28 8.00 -1.41
C GLU A 91 -3.18 7.69 -0.41
N ILE A 92 -2.21 6.85 -0.79
CA ILE A 92 -1.06 6.53 0.03
C ILE A 92 -0.23 7.80 0.27
N TYR A 93 0.06 8.58 -0.77
CA TYR A 93 0.82 9.82 -0.63
C TYR A 93 0.11 10.83 0.27
N LEU A 94 -1.21 10.96 0.16
CA LEU A 94 -2.00 11.81 1.06
C LEU A 94 -1.86 11.35 2.53
N LYS A 95 -2.08 10.06 2.80
CA LYS A 95 -2.01 9.51 4.17
C LYS A 95 -0.60 9.61 4.77
N LEU A 96 0.44 9.44 3.96
CA LEU A 96 1.85 9.59 4.36
C LEU A 96 2.33 11.05 4.41
N LYS A 97 1.46 12.02 4.10
CA LYS A 97 1.76 13.45 4.03
C LYS A 97 2.88 13.79 3.03
N MET A 98 3.01 13.00 1.97
CA MET A 98 3.93 13.21 0.84
C MET A 98 3.26 14.14 -0.17
N MET A 99 3.16 15.43 0.18
CA MET A 99 2.34 16.41 -0.54
C MET A 99 2.77 16.67 -1.99
N PRO A 100 4.07 16.76 -2.33
CA PRO A 100 4.50 16.91 -3.72
C PRO A 100 4.00 15.77 -4.61
N GLU A 101 4.21 14.52 -4.17
CA GLU A 101 3.78 13.32 -4.88
C GLU A 101 2.24 13.25 -4.91
N PHE A 102 1.57 13.61 -3.83
CA PHE A 102 0.10 13.68 -3.82
C PHE A 102 -0.45 14.62 -4.91
N GLU A 103 0.09 15.83 -5.05
CA GLU A 103 -0.36 16.77 -6.08
C GLU A 103 -0.02 16.28 -7.49
N GLU A 104 1.12 15.61 -7.68
CA GLU A 104 1.45 14.95 -8.94
C GLU A 104 0.38 13.90 -9.31
N TYR A 105 0.08 12.98 -8.40
CA TYR A 105 -0.87 11.89 -8.67
C TYR A 105 -2.31 12.35 -8.75
N LYS A 106 -2.67 13.43 -8.05
CA LYS A 106 -3.96 14.09 -8.18
C LYS A 106 -4.18 14.68 -9.58
N ALA A 107 -3.12 15.05 -10.30
CA ALA A 107 -3.22 15.49 -11.69
C ALA A 107 -3.25 14.34 -12.71
N LYS A 108 -2.80 13.14 -12.31
CA LYS A 108 -2.79 11.92 -13.15
C LYS A 108 -4.13 11.16 -13.13
N VAL A 109 -4.89 11.27 -12.03
CA VAL A 109 -6.24 10.68 -11.85
C VAL A 109 -7.29 11.62 -12.42
#